data_AF-A0A352XML1-F1
#
_entry.id   AF-A0A352XML1-F1
#
_cell.length_a   1.000
_cell.length_b   1.000
_cell.length_c   1.000
_cell.angle_alpha   90.00
_cell.angle_beta   90.00
_cell.angle_gamma   90.00
#
_symmetry.space_group_name_H-M   'P 1'
#
loop_
_entity.id
_entity.type
_entity.pdbx_description
1 polymer ?
#
loop_
_entity_poly.entity_id
_entity_poly.type
_entity_poly.pdbx_seq_one_letter_code
_entity_poly.pdbx_strand_id
1 'polypeptide(L)'
;VEQHFGLDAFGGPDHDADGWSDLDEILNGTNPANATSSPVAGTSKNIATSGGFRIAVSASNHSGTEIANGEEILVHATHGSLLDRNTVAAISPALPDGSTRGAILTSSTAVAADQLVALSTPLYFNSTGGTRTGRELRAFLASPQPLSFSPVFTPSGTSLSADAAGWVTAAQAAAATMPIASARTLIRPADTAVAILIEDLVHRAASLVRPAFDPIPALSSFTFFPDRDSDRTCTSLESEDQELLRNAGFDPRLALILADSKKTAMSNAANQIYTRHANTSDANPGIAMPLDALRSLLRSGTLSTGYETAVGTTDINNARNAYNQAISAIADSYRPSQSWTIEIVTSPPSAGVYRRTSDSASIVLLDRYGKRIYLEQGLGLRPGTLFSVTGFTDTADENGMDTMEVTLASLTFAPSSSDNDSDGNLLDDDWERYFYGSTGQLPFSTPHGSGYQLLQYFLDGIDPRSGVSPAGPPVALGPQSAALQRATTPGHAFLLDFSFPAAYRSQFDFVLESSSSLTPGSFTAVAGSTVSLVSGNQFRATIPSTAATASSTFYRIVLRLRQ
;
A
#
# COMPACT_ATOMS: atom_id res chain seq x y z
N VAL A 1 10.02 -11.63 -28.93
CA VAL A 1 11.51 -11.68 -28.94
C VAL A 1 11.96 -12.96 -28.28
N GLU A 2 11.58 -13.22 -27.03
CA GLU A 2 11.85 -14.48 -26.31
C GLU A 2 11.53 -15.74 -27.14
N GLN A 3 10.34 -15.80 -27.76
CA GLN A 3 9.97 -16.89 -28.67
C GLN A 3 10.93 -17.09 -29.85
N HIS A 4 11.55 -16.02 -30.37
CA HIS A 4 12.54 -16.13 -31.45
C HIS A 4 13.86 -16.75 -30.95
N PHE A 5 14.24 -16.46 -29.71
CA PHE A 5 15.41 -17.03 -29.05
C PHE A 5 15.11 -18.41 -28.40
N GLY A 6 13.91 -18.97 -28.61
CA GLY A 6 13.53 -20.27 -28.07
C GLY A 6 13.20 -20.26 -26.58
N LEU A 7 12.99 -19.08 -26.00
CA LEU A 7 12.64 -18.89 -24.59
C LEU A 7 11.13 -18.91 -24.40
N ASP A 8 10.70 -19.33 -23.21
CA ASP A 8 9.30 -19.21 -22.77
C ASP A 8 9.03 -17.75 -22.36
N ALA A 9 8.10 -17.10 -23.06
CA ALA A 9 7.70 -15.72 -22.76
C ALA A 9 7.02 -15.55 -21.39
N PHE A 10 6.68 -16.65 -20.72
CA PHE A 10 6.16 -16.68 -19.37
C PHE A 10 7.11 -17.38 -18.37
N GLY A 11 8.32 -17.76 -18.81
CA GLY A 11 9.28 -18.58 -18.06
C GLY A 11 10.01 -17.84 -16.94
N GLY A 12 9.90 -16.51 -16.88
CA GLY A 12 10.63 -15.66 -15.94
C GLY A 12 11.71 -14.83 -16.63
N PRO A 13 12.45 -14.01 -15.86
CA PRO A 13 13.41 -13.05 -16.41
C PRO A 13 14.84 -13.58 -16.61
N ASP A 14 15.15 -14.80 -16.15
CA ASP A 14 16.46 -15.46 -16.20
C ASP A 14 16.18 -16.97 -16.41
N HIS A 15 16.33 -17.43 -17.65
CA HIS A 15 15.88 -18.75 -18.09
C HIS A 15 16.79 -19.88 -17.62
N ASP A 16 18.11 -19.65 -17.55
CA ASP A 16 19.09 -20.67 -17.17
C ASP A 16 19.61 -20.53 -15.73
N ALA A 17 19.16 -19.50 -15.02
CA ALA A 17 19.44 -19.20 -13.62
C ALA A 17 20.94 -18.97 -13.33
N ASP A 18 21.68 -18.44 -14.30
CA ASP A 18 23.10 -18.11 -14.15
C ASP A 18 23.34 -16.75 -13.47
N GLY A 19 22.26 -15.99 -13.21
CA GLY A 19 22.27 -14.69 -12.55
C GLY A 19 22.27 -13.50 -13.52
N TRP A 20 22.25 -13.74 -14.82
CA TRP A 20 22.03 -12.74 -15.85
C TRP A 20 20.60 -12.85 -16.38
N SER A 21 19.93 -11.70 -16.59
CA SER A 21 18.59 -11.75 -17.16
C SER A 21 18.64 -11.97 -18.67
N ASP A 22 17.64 -12.68 -19.20
CA ASP A 22 17.49 -12.99 -20.63
C ASP A 22 17.62 -11.75 -21.52
N LEU A 23 17.06 -10.62 -21.07
CA LEU A 23 17.13 -9.35 -21.79
C LEU A 23 18.58 -8.83 -21.89
N ASP A 24 19.35 -8.90 -20.81
CA ASP A 24 20.73 -8.41 -20.81
C ASP A 24 21.61 -9.28 -21.73
N GLU A 25 21.36 -10.58 -21.74
CA GLU A 25 22.04 -11.54 -22.60
C GLU A 25 21.71 -11.34 -24.08
N ILE A 26 20.43 -11.21 -24.43
CA ILE A 26 19.98 -10.91 -25.80
C ILE A 26 20.62 -9.61 -26.31
N LEU A 27 20.69 -8.58 -25.47
CA LEU A 27 21.26 -7.29 -25.84
C LEU A 27 22.79 -7.33 -25.98
N ASN A 28 23.46 -8.24 -25.26
CA ASN A 28 24.89 -8.48 -25.36
C ASN A 28 25.25 -9.57 -26.39
N GLY A 29 24.26 -10.20 -27.03
CA GLY A 29 24.46 -11.22 -28.05
C GLY A 29 24.90 -12.58 -27.48
N THR A 30 24.61 -12.85 -26.21
CA THR A 30 24.83 -14.14 -25.57
C THR A 30 23.54 -14.98 -25.58
N ASN A 31 23.64 -16.27 -25.27
CA ASN A 31 22.52 -17.22 -25.35
C ASN A 31 21.88 -17.45 -23.96
N PRO A 32 20.65 -16.96 -23.73
CA PRO A 32 19.97 -17.06 -22.42
C PRO A 32 19.55 -18.47 -21.99
N ALA A 33 19.64 -19.43 -22.89
CA ALA A 33 19.35 -20.82 -22.59
C ALA A 33 20.61 -21.63 -22.22
N ASN A 34 21.75 -20.97 -22.00
CA ASN A 34 23.03 -21.61 -21.76
C ASN A 34 23.85 -20.86 -20.71
N ALA A 35 23.83 -21.38 -19.48
CA ALA A 35 24.51 -20.79 -18.32
C ALA A 35 26.04 -20.64 -18.44
N THR A 36 26.64 -21.15 -19.52
CA THR A 36 28.07 -20.94 -19.85
C THR A 36 28.30 -19.80 -20.86
N SER A 37 27.23 -19.19 -21.35
CA SER A 37 27.20 -18.12 -22.33
C SER A 37 26.67 -16.84 -21.69
N SER A 38 27.43 -16.28 -20.75
CA SER A 38 27.05 -15.04 -20.07
C SER A 38 27.72 -13.79 -20.68
N PRO A 39 27.15 -12.59 -20.45
CA PRO A 39 27.77 -11.33 -20.79
C PRO A 39 29.12 -11.16 -20.07
N VAL A 40 30.01 -10.38 -20.67
CA VAL A 40 31.27 -10.03 -19.99
C VAL A 40 30.94 -9.16 -18.78
N ALA A 41 31.52 -9.48 -17.62
CA ALA A 41 31.35 -8.67 -16.42
C ALA A 41 31.70 -7.20 -16.70
N GLY A 42 30.75 -6.29 -16.42
CA GLY A 42 30.88 -4.86 -16.72
C GLY A 42 30.35 -4.41 -18.09
N THR A 43 29.85 -5.31 -18.94
CA THR A 43 29.15 -4.95 -20.20
C THR A 43 27.62 -4.98 -20.09
N SER A 44 27.09 -5.37 -18.92
CA SER A 44 25.66 -5.25 -18.58
C SER A 44 25.11 -3.90 -19.02
N LYS A 45 24.00 -3.92 -19.77
CA LYS A 45 23.34 -2.67 -20.15
C LYS A 45 22.71 -2.08 -18.89
N ASN A 46 22.51 -0.76 -18.84
CA ASN A 46 21.98 -0.07 -17.65
C ASN A 46 20.48 -0.36 -17.39
N ILE A 47 20.02 -1.60 -17.59
CA ILE A 47 18.62 -2.00 -17.52
C ILE A 47 18.44 -2.81 -16.25
N ALA A 48 17.66 -2.30 -15.31
CA ALA A 48 17.27 -3.06 -14.13
C ALA A 48 16.15 -4.03 -14.52
N THR A 49 16.49 -5.30 -14.75
CA THR A 49 15.57 -6.33 -15.27
C THR A 49 14.85 -7.13 -14.19
N SER A 50 15.30 -7.04 -12.93
CA SER A 50 14.76 -7.79 -11.78
C SER A 50 14.01 -6.93 -10.76
N GLY A 51 13.56 -5.73 -11.13
CA GLY A 51 12.86 -4.81 -10.24
C GLY A 51 13.75 -4.11 -9.20
N GLY A 52 15.06 -4.34 -9.27
CA GLY A 52 16.07 -3.61 -8.52
C GLY A 52 16.25 -2.15 -8.98
N PHE A 53 17.20 -1.43 -8.40
CA PHE A 53 17.43 -0.02 -8.72
C PHE A 53 18.90 0.32 -8.89
N ARG A 54 19.13 1.46 -9.56
CA ARG A 54 20.44 2.11 -9.63
C ARG A 54 20.31 3.59 -9.30
N ILE A 55 21.16 4.07 -8.40
CA ILE A 55 21.19 5.46 -7.96
C ILE A 55 22.62 5.98 -7.90
N ALA A 56 22.78 7.29 -8.14
CA ALA A 56 24.04 7.99 -7.91
C ALA A 56 23.94 8.78 -6.62
N VAL A 57 24.88 8.58 -5.70
CA VAL A 57 24.86 9.23 -4.38
C VAL A 57 26.19 9.90 -4.09
N SER A 58 26.15 11.06 -3.44
CA SER A 58 27.32 11.74 -2.88
C SER A 58 26.98 12.30 -1.50
N ALA A 59 27.97 12.82 -0.79
CA ALA A 59 27.79 13.44 0.50
C ALA A 59 28.58 14.75 0.59
N SER A 60 28.19 15.62 1.53
CA SER A 60 28.96 16.84 1.84
C SER A 60 29.07 17.04 3.35
N ASN A 61 30.21 17.55 3.79
CA ASN A 61 30.43 17.88 5.19
C ASN A 61 29.61 19.13 5.61
N HIS A 62 29.80 19.57 6.86
CA HIS A 62 29.14 20.75 7.43
C HIS A 62 29.40 22.06 6.67
N SER A 63 30.51 22.16 5.94
CA SER A 63 30.87 23.34 5.14
C SER A 63 30.39 23.25 3.68
N GLY A 64 29.65 22.20 3.32
CA GLY A 64 29.23 21.94 1.95
C GLY A 64 30.33 21.40 1.04
N THR A 65 31.49 21.03 1.59
CA THR A 65 32.58 20.40 0.83
C THR A 65 32.24 18.93 0.59
N GLU A 66 32.22 18.52 -0.67
CA GLU A 66 31.88 17.15 -1.04
C GLU A 66 32.87 16.13 -0.47
N ILE A 67 32.36 14.92 -0.29
CA ILE A 67 33.13 13.71 0.02
C ILE A 67 34.18 13.43 -1.07
N ALA A 68 35.34 12.93 -0.66
CA ALA A 68 36.46 12.63 -1.54
C ALA A 68 36.23 11.33 -2.34
N ASN A 69 37.01 11.17 -3.43
CA ASN A 69 37.02 9.91 -4.17
C ASN A 69 37.58 8.77 -3.29
N GLY A 70 37.08 7.56 -3.49
CA GLY A 70 37.48 6.37 -2.75
C GLY A 70 36.79 6.20 -1.40
N GLU A 71 36.06 7.21 -0.93
CA GLU A 71 35.21 7.10 0.26
C GLU A 71 33.94 6.31 -0.08
N GLU A 72 33.47 5.50 0.87
CA GLU A 72 32.30 4.65 0.66
C GLU A 72 30.98 5.39 0.91
N ILE A 73 29.95 4.94 0.21
CA ILE A 73 28.54 5.21 0.51
C ILE A 73 27.80 3.87 0.47
N LEU A 74 26.87 3.68 1.38
CA LEU A 74 26.09 2.45 1.49
C LEU A 74 24.60 2.77 1.34
N VAL A 75 23.85 1.79 0.83
CA VAL A 75 22.39 1.79 0.80
C VAL A 75 21.86 0.55 1.48
N HIS A 76 20.87 0.73 2.35
CA HIS A 76 20.25 -0.32 3.16
C HIS A 76 18.73 -0.31 2.95
N ALA A 77 18.11 -1.48 3.14
CA ALA A 77 16.69 -1.53 3.42
C ALA A 77 16.39 -0.92 4.80
N THR A 78 15.16 -0.52 5.07
CA THR A 78 14.76 0.09 6.36
C THR A 78 14.90 -0.84 7.57
N HIS A 79 14.97 -2.16 7.34
CA HIS A 79 15.29 -3.14 8.38
C HIS A 79 16.81 -3.37 8.56
N GLY A 80 17.66 -2.57 7.92
CA GLY A 80 19.11 -2.55 8.11
C GLY A 80 19.94 -3.42 7.16
N SER A 81 19.32 -4.33 6.40
CA SER A 81 20.07 -5.17 5.46
C SER A 81 20.73 -4.32 4.38
N LEU A 82 22.02 -4.57 4.15
CA LEU A 82 22.79 -3.91 3.10
C LEU A 82 22.24 -4.32 1.73
N LEU A 83 21.85 -3.33 0.92
CA LEU A 83 21.40 -3.52 -0.45
C LEU A 83 22.56 -3.37 -1.44
N ASP A 84 23.44 -2.40 -1.21
CA ASP A 84 24.70 -2.22 -1.94
C ASP A 84 25.67 -1.28 -1.20
N ARG A 85 26.95 -1.33 -1.55
CA ARG A 85 27.97 -0.36 -1.15
C ARG A 85 28.91 -0.06 -2.31
N ASN A 86 29.27 1.19 -2.50
CA ASN A 86 30.25 1.56 -3.51
C ASN A 86 31.05 2.80 -3.09
N THR A 87 32.17 3.04 -3.75
CA THR A 87 33.02 4.21 -3.51
C THR A 87 32.67 5.36 -4.43
N VAL A 88 32.88 6.58 -3.92
CA VAL A 88 32.73 7.81 -4.70
C VAL A 88 33.82 7.87 -5.76
N ALA A 89 33.42 8.05 -7.02
CA ALA A 89 34.33 8.16 -8.15
C ALA A 89 33.82 9.20 -9.16
N ALA A 90 34.64 9.48 -10.17
CA ALA A 90 34.21 10.26 -11.32
C ALA A 90 33.15 9.49 -12.12
N ILE A 91 32.09 10.18 -12.52
CA ILE A 91 31.00 9.66 -13.34
C ILE A 91 31.19 10.17 -14.77
N SER A 92 31.33 9.24 -15.72
CA SER A 92 31.50 9.54 -17.14
C SER A 92 30.66 8.58 -17.99
N PRO A 93 29.77 9.08 -18.88
CA PRO A 93 29.43 10.50 -19.07
C PRO A 93 28.75 11.11 -17.83
N ALA A 94 28.72 12.45 -17.75
CA ALA A 94 28.02 13.15 -16.66
C ALA A 94 26.55 12.75 -16.59
N LEU A 95 25.97 12.78 -15.38
CA LEU A 95 24.54 12.54 -15.18
C LEU A 95 23.69 13.65 -15.83
N PRO A 96 22.39 13.41 -16.06
CA PRO A 96 21.49 14.41 -16.65
C PRO A 96 21.42 15.73 -15.88
N ASP A 97 21.65 15.73 -14.56
CA ASP A 97 21.74 16.92 -13.71
C ASP A 97 23.10 17.64 -13.78
N GLY A 98 24.02 17.18 -14.64
CA GLY A 98 25.38 17.71 -14.79
C GLY A 98 26.38 17.18 -13.76
N SER A 99 25.96 16.32 -12.83
CA SER A 99 26.87 15.77 -11.82
C SER A 99 27.90 14.84 -12.44
N THR A 100 29.17 15.02 -12.05
CA THR A 100 30.32 14.26 -12.56
C THR A 100 31.00 13.41 -11.50
N ARG A 101 30.44 13.33 -10.29
CA ARG A 101 31.02 12.58 -9.17
C ARG A 101 29.95 12.04 -8.23
N GLY A 102 30.12 10.78 -7.83
CA GLY A 102 29.28 10.08 -6.87
C GLY A 102 29.63 8.59 -6.80
N ALA A 103 29.08 7.89 -5.83
CA ALA A 103 29.02 6.44 -5.78
C ALA A 103 27.80 5.96 -6.56
N ILE A 104 28.00 5.03 -7.50
CA ILE A 104 26.91 4.39 -8.24
C ILE A 104 26.51 3.14 -7.48
N LEU A 105 25.35 3.18 -6.82
CA LEU A 105 24.81 2.07 -6.06
C LEU A 105 23.81 1.30 -6.93
N THR A 106 23.95 -0.02 -6.99
CA THR A 106 23.10 -0.92 -7.77
C THR A 106 22.62 -2.06 -6.89
N SER A 107 21.32 -2.22 -6.76
CA SER A 107 20.73 -3.39 -6.10
C SER A 107 19.90 -4.19 -7.09
N SER A 108 20.08 -5.51 -7.11
CA SER A 108 19.19 -6.45 -7.81
C SER A 108 17.97 -6.82 -6.97
N THR A 109 17.96 -6.46 -5.68
CA THR A 109 16.82 -6.68 -4.78
C THR A 109 15.80 -5.58 -5.00
N ALA A 110 14.59 -5.95 -5.41
CA ALA A 110 13.49 -5.02 -5.55
C ALA A 110 13.07 -4.49 -4.17
N VAL A 111 12.97 -3.17 -4.06
CA VAL A 111 12.36 -2.50 -2.90
C VAL A 111 11.01 -1.97 -3.36
N ALA A 112 9.94 -2.32 -2.66
CA ALA A 112 8.58 -1.93 -3.07
C ALA A 112 8.48 -0.40 -3.23
N ALA A 113 7.73 0.05 -4.24
CA ALA A 113 7.67 1.46 -4.62
C ALA A 113 7.17 2.39 -3.50
N ASP A 114 6.44 1.82 -2.54
CA ASP A 114 5.87 2.46 -1.35
C ASP A 114 6.76 2.37 -0.09
N GLN A 115 7.99 1.88 -0.23
CA GLN A 115 8.98 1.83 0.86
C GLN A 115 10.08 2.89 0.68
N LEU A 116 10.94 3.00 1.69
CA LEU A 116 12.15 3.84 1.67
C LEU A 116 13.40 2.96 1.60
N VAL A 117 14.51 3.56 1.20
CA VAL A 117 15.86 3.04 1.39
C VAL A 117 16.66 4.01 2.26
N ALA A 118 17.55 3.49 3.11
CA ALA A 118 18.42 4.27 3.96
C ALA A 118 19.79 4.43 3.30
N LEU A 119 20.27 5.66 3.19
CA LEU A 119 21.62 5.98 2.72
C LEU A 119 22.51 6.31 3.90
N SER A 120 23.77 5.87 3.84
CA SER A 120 24.74 6.12 4.90
C SER A 120 26.15 6.38 4.39
N THR A 121 26.89 7.16 5.17
CA THR A 121 28.33 7.36 5.01
C THR A 121 29.10 6.69 6.16
N PRO A 122 30.41 6.47 6.02
CA PRO A 122 31.28 6.10 7.13
C PRO A 122 31.17 7.08 8.30
N LEU A 123 31.57 6.61 9.50
CA LEU A 123 31.63 7.44 10.72
C LEU A 123 32.45 8.72 10.52
N TYR A 124 33.53 8.61 9.74
CA TYR A 124 34.41 9.69 9.33
C TYR A 124 34.79 9.48 7.87
N PHE A 125 34.76 10.54 7.07
CA PHE A 125 35.19 10.51 5.66
C PHE A 125 36.03 11.74 5.32
N ASN A 126 36.90 11.62 4.33
CA ASN A 126 37.64 12.75 3.78
C ASN A 126 36.76 13.56 2.83
N SER A 127 36.90 14.87 2.87
CA SER A 127 36.31 15.77 1.86
C SER A 127 37.29 15.99 0.70
N THR A 128 36.85 16.55 -0.43
CA THR A 128 37.65 16.72 -1.67
C THR A 128 38.97 17.52 -1.53
N GLY A 129 39.26 18.09 -0.36
CA GLY A 129 40.56 18.67 0.01
C GLY A 129 41.50 17.73 0.78
N GLY A 130 41.15 16.45 0.96
CA GLY A 130 41.92 15.45 1.71
C GLY A 130 41.79 15.55 3.24
N THR A 131 41.01 16.51 3.75
CA THR A 131 40.81 16.70 5.19
C THR A 131 39.64 15.84 5.70
N ARG A 132 39.85 15.11 6.80
CA ARG A 132 38.85 14.25 7.46
C ARG A 132 37.83 15.04 8.28
N THR A 133 37.11 15.94 7.61
CA THR A 133 36.07 16.80 8.20
C THR A 133 34.65 16.22 8.07
N GLY A 134 34.49 15.15 7.29
CA GLY A 134 33.24 14.40 7.21
C GLY A 134 32.94 13.68 8.52
N ARG A 135 31.66 13.58 8.85
CA ARG A 135 31.11 12.81 9.97
C ARG A 135 29.92 12.02 9.46
N GLU A 136 29.56 10.93 10.14
CA GLU A 136 28.42 10.07 9.78
C GLU A 136 27.19 10.87 9.36
N LEU A 137 26.67 10.60 8.16
CA LEU A 137 25.43 11.14 7.65
C LEU A 137 24.45 10.01 7.35
N ARG A 138 23.17 10.28 7.58
CA ARG A 138 22.06 9.38 7.25
C ARG A 138 21.01 10.13 6.45
N ALA A 139 20.42 9.48 5.47
CA ALA A 139 19.27 10.01 4.74
C ALA A 139 18.32 8.88 4.37
N PHE A 140 17.06 9.23 4.15
CA PHE A 140 16.12 8.34 3.49
C PHE A 140 15.86 8.84 2.08
N LEU A 141 15.66 7.88 1.18
CA LEU A 141 15.20 8.11 -0.18
C LEU A 141 13.97 7.23 -0.39
N ALA A 142 12.93 7.76 -1.03
CA ALA A 142 11.82 6.92 -1.47
C ALA A 142 12.36 5.84 -2.42
N SER A 143 11.79 4.63 -2.38
CA SER A 143 12.28 3.49 -3.18
C SER A 143 12.56 3.93 -4.61
N PRO A 144 13.84 3.89 -5.06
CA PRO A 144 14.19 4.45 -6.35
C PRO A 144 13.51 3.65 -7.45
N GLN A 145 12.77 4.35 -8.31
CA GLN A 145 12.12 3.68 -9.43
C GLN A 145 13.18 3.32 -10.48
N PRO A 146 13.11 2.10 -11.04
CA PRO A 146 13.90 1.76 -12.21
C PRO A 146 13.72 2.81 -13.31
N LEU A 147 14.81 3.18 -13.98
CA LEU A 147 14.71 4.04 -15.15
C LEU A 147 13.88 3.30 -16.22
N SER A 148 12.91 4.00 -16.81
CA SER A 148 12.02 3.40 -17.81
C SER A 148 12.82 2.97 -19.04
N PHE A 149 12.78 1.67 -19.34
CA PHE A 149 13.33 1.09 -20.56
C PHE A 149 12.21 0.94 -21.59
N SER A 150 12.25 1.73 -22.67
CA SER A 150 11.21 1.71 -23.72
C SER A 150 11.84 1.78 -25.11
N PRO A 151 12.14 0.61 -25.72
CA PRO A 151 12.56 0.55 -27.12
C PRO A 151 11.45 1.04 -28.06
N VAL A 152 11.75 2.03 -28.90
CA VAL A 152 10.82 2.50 -29.93
C VAL A 152 10.90 1.55 -31.13
N PHE A 153 9.91 0.67 -31.27
CA PHE A 153 9.85 -0.30 -32.36
C PHE A 153 8.40 -0.54 -32.81
N THR A 154 8.21 -0.75 -34.11
CA THR A 154 6.92 -1.16 -34.69
C THR A 154 7.13 -2.46 -35.46
N PRO A 155 6.49 -3.57 -35.06
CA PRO A 155 6.64 -4.84 -35.76
C PRO A 155 6.03 -4.76 -37.16
N SER A 156 6.71 -5.36 -38.13
CA SER A 156 6.21 -5.47 -39.50
C SER A 156 5.15 -6.56 -39.64
N GLY A 157 5.15 -7.57 -38.77
CA GLY A 157 4.27 -8.73 -38.84
C GLY A 157 4.63 -9.72 -39.94
N THR A 158 5.73 -9.48 -40.67
CA THR A 158 6.09 -10.27 -41.85
C THR A 158 6.99 -11.47 -41.55
N SER A 159 7.78 -11.39 -40.49
CA SER A 159 8.64 -12.48 -40.01
C SER A 159 8.99 -12.28 -38.54
N LEU A 160 8.79 -13.32 -37.72
CA LEU A 160 9.17 -13.31 -36.32
C LEU A 160 10.66 -13.02 -36.12
N SER A 161 11.53 -13.54 -36.99
CA SER A 161 12.98 -13.31 -36.90
C SER A 161 13.36 -11.88 -37.28
N ALA A 162 12.73 -11.31 -38.31
CA ALA A 162 12.98 -9.94 -38.73
C ALA A 162 12.48 -8.95 -37.67
N ASP A 163 11.29 -9.19 -37.12
CA ASP A 163 10.72 -8.35 -36.06
C ASP A 163 11.51 -8.45 -34.76
N ALA A 164 12.00 -9.65 -34.40
CA ALA A 164 12.87 -9.83 -33.24
C ALA A 164 14.21 -9.10 -33.41
N ALA A 165 14.88 -9.24 -34.57
CA ALA A 165 16.14 -8.54 -34.84
C ALA A 165 15.96 -7.01 -34.86
N GLY A 166 14.85 -6.53 -35.44
CA GLY A 166 14.49 -5.11 -35.45
C GLY A 166 14.26 -4.57 -34.03
N TRP A 167 13.53 -5.31 -33.20
CA TRP A 167 13.33 -4.95 -31.79
C TRP A 167 14.64 -4.95 -31.01
N VAL A 168 15.51 -5.96 -31.18
CA VAL A 168 16.82 -6.02 -30.50
C VAL A 168 17.68 -4.81 -30.88
N THR A 169 17.67 -4.41 -32.15
CA THR A 169 18.38 -3.20 -32.61
C THR A 169 17.84 -1.94 -31.92
N ALA A 170 16.52 -1.77 -31.86
CA ALA A 170 15.88 -0.64 -31.17
C ALA A 170 16.17 -0.64 -29.66
N ALA A 171 16.19 -1.82 -29.05
CA ALA A 171 16.46 -2.02 -27.64
C ALA A 171 17.94 -1.73 -27.30
N GLN A 172 18.87 -2.14 -28.14
CA GLN A 172 20.29 -1.78 -28.03
C GLN A 172 20.50 -0.26 -28.17
N ALA A 173 19.78 0.40 -29.08
CA ALA A 173 19.83 1.85 -29.23
C ALA A 173 19.27 2.58 -27.99
N ALA A 174 18.12 2.13 -27.46
CA ALA A 174 17.55 2.67 -26.23
C ALA A 174 18.52 2.52 -25.05
N ALA A 175 19.08 1.31 -24.86
CA ALA A 175 20.04 1.01 -23.81
C ALA A 175 21.31 1.87 -23.89
N ALA A 176 21.79 2.17 -25.10
CA ALA A 176 22.99 2.99 -25.31
C ALA A 176 22.81 4.45 -24.87
N THR A 177 21.57 4.96 -24.88
CA THR A 177 21.24 6.33 -24.46
C THR A 177 20.80 6.44 -23.01
N MET A 178 20.62 5.30 -22.32
CA MET A 178 20.09 5.24 -20.97
C MET A 178 21.14 5.75 -19.96
N PRO A 179 20.85 6.83 -19.21
CA PRO A 179 21.78 7.33 -18.21
C PRO A 179 21.93 6.31 -17.08
N ILE A 180 23.07 6.36 -16.38
CA ILE A 180 23.36 5.46 -15.25
C ILE A 180 22.38 5.70 -14.08
N ALA A 181 21.97 6.95 -13.89
CA ALA A 181 20.95 7.40 -12.95
C ALA A 181 20.29 8.68 -13.49
N SER A 182 19.08 9.00 -13.05
CA SER A 182 18.37 10.23 -13.47
C SER A 182 19.02 11.50 -12.91
N ALA A 183 19.46 11.46 -11.65
CA ALA A 183 20.12 12.55 -10.96
C ALA A 183 20.98 12.02 -9.81
N ARG A 184 21.83 12.89 -9.25
CA ARG A 184 22.60 12.59 -8.05
C ARG A 184 21.83 12.96 -6.79
N THR A 185 21.73 12.01 -5.86
CA THR A 185 21.31 12.27 -4.48
C THR A 185 22.49 12.77 -3.66
N LEU A 186 22.34 13.90 -2.96
CA LEU A 186 23.41 14.47 -2.11
C LEU A 186 22.99 14.47 -0.64
N ILE A 187 23.73 13.71 0.18
CA ILE A 187 23.52 13.62 1.62
C ILE A 187 24.21 14.80 2.34
N ARG A 188 23.47 15.48 3.22
CA ARG A 188 23.95 16.63 4.02
C ARG A 188 23.55 16.47 5.49
N PRO A 189 24.14 17.23 6.43
CA PRO A 189 23.74 17.18 7.85
C PRO A 189 22.24 17.38 8.10
N ALA A 190 21.59 18.20 7.28
CA ALA A 190 20.15 18.43 7.36
C ALA A 190 19.33 17.18 7.01
N ASP A 191 19.83 16.29 6.14
CA ASP A 191 19.18 15.01 5.83
C ASP A 191 19.20 14.06 7.03
N THR A 192 20.26 14.10 7.84
CA THR A 192 20.30 13.35 9.10
C THR A 192 19.20 13.83 10.06
N ALA A 193 18.90 15.14 10.10
CA ALA A 193 17.80 15.67 10.90
C ALA A 193 16.43 15.13 10.43
N VAL A 194 16.22 15.09 9.11
CA VAL A 194 15.03 14.49 8.49
C VAL A 194 14.93 13.00 8.83
N ALA A 195 16.03 12.27 8.76
CA ALA A 195 16.07 10.85 9.07
C ALA A 195 15.73 10.55 10.54
N ILE A 196 16.20 11.39 11.48
CA ILE A 196 15.83 11.31 12.90
C ILE A 196 14.34 11.59 13.13
N LEU A 197 13.77 12.54 12.39
CA LEU A 197 12.34 12.86 12.47
C LEU A 197 11.48 11.71 11.93
N ILE A 198 11.89 11.08 10.82
CA ILE A 198 11.22 9.88 10.29
C ILE A 198 11.25 8.73 11.31
N GLU A 199 12.37 8.51 12.00
CA GLU A 199 12.45 7.50 13.06
C GLU A 199 11.39 7.71 14.16
N ASP A 200 11.10 8.96 14.58
CA ASP A 200 10.04 9.24 15.57
C ASP A 200 8.62 9.14 14.97
N LEU A 201 8.41 9.61 13.72
CA LEU A 201 7.13 9.45 13.04
C LEU A 201 6.74 7.97 12.90
N VAL A 202 7.70 7.14 12.48
CA VAL A 202 7.52 5.69 12.37
C VAL A 202 7.30 5.06 13.74
N HIS A 203 8.09 5.43 14.75
CA HIS A 203 7.91 4.94 16.13
C HIS A 203 6.50 5.20 16.66
N ARG A 204 6.00 6.43 16.46
CA ARG A 204 4.65 6.83 16.89
C ARG A 204 3.57 6.09 16.13
N ALA A 205 3.69 5.97 14.81
CA ALA A 205 2.75 5.18 14.03
C ALA A 205 2.73 3.72 14.47
N ALA A 206 3.91 3.13 14.72
CA ALA A 206 4.05 1.75 15.16
C ALA A 206 3.44 1.54 16.56
N SER A 207 3.56 2.54 17.46
CA SER A 207 2.94 2.51 18.78
C SER A 207 1.41 2.49 18.74
N LEU A 208 0.79 2.94 17.65
CA LEU A 208 -0.67 2.93 17.46
C LEU A 208 -1.19 1.60 16.92
N VAL A 209 -0.36 0.88 16.15
CA VAL A 209 -0.78 -0.37 15.47
C VAL A 209 -0.36 -1.62 16.22
N ARG A 210 0.69 -1.55 17.05
CA ARG A 210 1.10 -2.69 17.88
C ARG A 210 0.10 -2.92 19.02
N PRO A 211 -0.18 -4.20 19.36
CA PRO A 211 -1.09 -4.53 20.45
C PRO A 211 -0.47 -4.20 21.82
N ALA A 212 -1.32 -3.89 22.81
CA ALA A 212 -0.88 -3.48 24.14
C ALA A 212 -0.05 -4.54 24.90
N PHE A 213 -0.15 -5.82 24.54
CA PHE A 213 0.63 -6.91 25.14
C PHE A 213 2.03 -7.07 24.54
N ASP A 214 2.30 -6.43 23.40
CA ASP A 214 3.61 -6.39 22.75
C ASP A 214 3.90 -4.96 22.23
N PRO A 215 4.09 -4.00 23.15
CA PRO A 215 4.27 -2.60 22.77
C PRO A 215 5.62 -2.38 22.11
N ILE A 216 5.70 -1.39 21.21
CA ILE A 216 6.98 -0.93 20.69
C ILE A 216 7.87 -0.43 21.85
N PRO A 217 9.20 -0.69 21.85
CA PRO A 217 10.10 -0.14 22.85
C PRO A 217 10.03 1.39 22.94
N ALA A 218 10.51 1.95 24.04
CA ALA A 218 10.62 3.40 24.18
C ALA A 218 11.46 4.00 23.03
N LEU A 219 11.14 5.23 22.62
CA LEU A 219 11.84 5.91 21.51
C LEU A 219 13.37 6.00 21.71
N SER A 220 13.85 5.98 22.96
CA SER A 220 15.28 5.95 23.29
C SER A 220 15.98 4.62 23.01
N SER A 221 15.21 3.55 22.80
CA SER A 221 15.66 2.18 22.54
C SER A 221 15.15 1.65 21.19
N PHE A 222 14.61 2.54 20.35
CA PHE A 222 14.13 2.26 19.01
C PHE A 222 15.08 2.89 17.98
N THR A 223 15.37 2.18 16.89
CA THR A 223 16.21 2.69 15.79
C THR A 223 15.69 2.27 14.42
N PHE A 224 15.84 3.16 13.45
CA PHE A 224 15.69 2.87 12.02
C PHE A 224 17.05 2.71 11.31
N PHE A 225 18.13 2.70 12.08
CA PHE A 225 19.51 2.47 11.62
C PHE A 225 20.17 1.33 12.43
N PRO A 226 19.61 0.11 12.42
CA PRO A 226 20.15 -1.00 13.19
C PRO A 226 21.54 -1.45 12.72
N ASP A 227 22.00 -0.96 11.57
CA ASP A 227 23.36 -1.15 11.06
C ASP A 227 24.41 -0.28 11.79
N ARG A 228 24.00 0.74 12.56
CA ARG A 228 24.93 1.58 13.35
C ARG A 228 25.41 0.83 14.58
N ASP A 229 26.72 0.83 14.81
CA ASP A 229 27.32 0.25 16.01
C ASP A 229 26.72 0.84 17.31
N SER A 230 26.48 2.15 17.33
CA SER A 230 25.85 2.85 18.48
C SER A 230 24.40 2.45 18.73
N ASP A 231 23.72 1.91 17.73
CA ASP A 231 22.32 1.51 17.81
C ASP A 231 22.14 -0.02 17.86
N ARG A 232 23.23 -0.80 17.95
CA ARG A 232 23.19 -2.27 17.90
C ARG A 232 22.34 -2.91 19.00
N THR A 233 22.14 -2.23 20.12
CA THR A 233 21.29 -2.69 21.23
C THR A 233 19.87 -2.13 21.17
N CYS A 234 19.57 -1.25 20.21
CA CYS A 234 18.23 -0.75 19.97
C CYS A 234 17.43 -1.75 19.12
N THR A 235 16.11 -1.68 19.24
CA THR A 235 15.18 -2.49 18.47
C THR A 235 14.76 -1.73 17.21
N SER A 236 14.74 -2.40 16.07
CA SER A 236 14.19 -1.88 14.81
C SER A 236 12.81 -2.46 14.53
N LEU A 237 12.13 -1.95 13.49
CA LEU A 237 10.89 -2.58 13.02
C LEU A 237 11.16 -3.98 12.47
N GLU A 238 10.21 -4.87 12.74
CA GLU A 238 10.12 -6.19 12.13
C GLU A 238 9.24 -6.16 10.88
N SER A 239 9.26 -7.22 10.08
CA SER A 239 8.43 -7.32 8.86
C SER A 239 6.93 -7.23 9.17
N GLU A 240 6.49 -7.76 10.31
CA GLU A 240 5.10 -7.67 10.76
C GLU A 240 4.68 -6.22 11.05
N ASP A 241 5.57 -5.40 11.62
CA ASP A 241 5.27 -3.99 11.84
C ASP A 241 5.05 -3.22 10.54
N GLN A 242 5.82 -3.54 9.52
CA GLN A 242 5.69 -2.90 8.21
C GLN A 242 4.33 -3.22 7.59
N GLU A 243 3.83 -4.45 7.79
CA GLU A 243 2.50 -4.86 7.35
C GLU A 243 1.40 -4.18 8.17
N LEU A 244 1.53 -4.11 9.50
CA LEU A 244 0.59 -3.41 10.38
C LEU A 244 0.48 -1.91 10.05
N LEU A 245 1.62 -1.24 9.88
CA LEU A 245 1.68 0.17 9.48
C LEU A 245 0.99 0.41 8.15
N ARG A 246 1.29 -0.43 7.16
CA ARG A 246 0.69 -0.37 5.82
C ARG A 246 -0.82 -0.58 5.87
N ASN A 247 -1.29 -1.57 6.62
CA ASN A 247 -2.73 -1.85 6.78
C ASN A 247 -3.46 -0.70 7.50
N ALA A 248 -2.78 0.00 8.40
CA ALA A 248 -3.30 1.21 9.03
C ALA A 248 -3.25 2.44 8.10
N GLY A 249 -2.64 2.32 6.91
CA GLY A 249 -2.52 3.39 5.92
C GLY A 249 -1.32 4.30 6.11
N PHE A 250 -0.40 3.98 7.03
CA PHE A 250 0.83 4.76 7.18
C PHE A 250 1.75 4.52 5.98
N ASP A 251 2.11 5.61 5.28
CA ASP A 251 3.03 5.58 4.15
C ASP A 251 4.36 6.28 4.52
N PRO A 252 5.47 5.52 4.62
CA PRO A 252 6.80 6.08 4.87
C PRO A 252 7.22 7.18 3.89
N ARG A 253 6.71 7.20 2.65
CA ARG A 253 6.99 8.25 1.67
C ARG A 253 6.29 9.56 2.03
N LEU A 254 5.04 9.49 2.48
CA LEU A 254 4.33 10.66 3.00
C LEU A 254 5.03 11.18 4.27
N ALA A 255 5.50 10.29 5.14
CA ALA A 255 6.32 10.67 6.29
C ALA A 255 7.63 11.37 5.87
N LEU A 256 8.29 10.88 4.81
CA LEU A 256 9.48 11.53 4.24
C LEU A 256 9.16 12.92 3.68
N ILE A 257 8.05 13.08 2.95
CA ILE A 257 7.60 14.39 2.43
C ILE A 257 7.33 15.37 3.57
N LEU A 258 6.61 14.92 4.61
CA LEU A 258 6.33 15.71 5.80
C LEU A 258 7.62 16.14 6.50
N ALA A 259 8.56 15.21 6.71
CA ALA A 259 9.82 15.47 7.37
C ALA A 259 10.74 16.40 6.54
N ASP A 260 10.81 16.19 5.22
CA ASP A 260 11.62 17.02 4.32
C ASP A 260 11.09 18.47 4.26
N SER A 261 9.77 18.67 4.39
CA SER A 261 9.17 20.02 4.52
C SER A 261 9.73 20.82 5.72
N LYS A 262 10.31 20.13 6.72
CA LYS A 262 10.91 20.73 7.94
C LYS A 262 12.42 20.88 7.85
N LYS A 263 13.06 20.32 6.82
CA LYS A 263 14.51 20.25 6.65
C LYS A 263 15.19 21.61 6.76
N THR A 264 14.67 22.63 6.07
CA THR A 264 15.24 23.98 6.08
C THR A 264 15.31 24.56 7.49
N ALA A 265 14.26 24.41 8.29
CA ALA A 265 14.21 24.93 9.66
C ALA A 265 15.15 24.17 10.63
N MET A 266 15.45 22.89 10.36
CA MET A 266 16.39 22.10 11.16
C MET A 266 17.86 22.24 10.69
N SER A 267 18.10 22.76 9.49
CA SER A 267 19.40 22.72 8.82
C SER A 267 20.51 23.46 9.57
N ASN A 268 20.24 24.64 10.13
CA ASN A 268 21.24 25.42 10.88
C ASN A 268 21.73 24.68 12.12
N ALA A 269 20.81 24.13 12.91
CA ALA A 269 21.16 23.36 14.11
C ALA A 269 21.98 22.12 13.77
N ALA A 270 21.58 21.38 12.72
CA ALA A 270 22.35 20.23 12.24
C ALA A 270 23.77 20.63 11.80
N ASN A 271 23.89 21.66 10.96
CA ASN A 271 25.21 22.14 10.49
C ASN A 271 26.10 22.60 11.65
N GLN A 272 25.56 23.30 12.65
CA GLN A 272 26.31 23.77 13.81
C GLN A 272 26.81 22.62 14.70
N ILE A 273 25.99 21.58 14.92
CA ILE A 273 26.41 20.35 15.62
C ILE A 273 27.54 19.67 14.86
N TYR A 274 27.37 19.44 13.55
CA TYR A 274 28.41 18.80 12.74
C TYR A 274 29.70 19.63 12.68
N THR A 275 29.59 20.97 12.62
CA THR A 275 30.74 21.89 12.68
C THR A 275 31.47 21.78 14.00
N ARG A 276 30.74 21.79 15.12
CA ARG A 276 31.33 21.63 16.46
C ARG A 276 32.12 20.33 16.55
N HIS A 277 31.50 19.22 16.17
CA HIS A 277 32.14 17.91 16.22
C HIS A 277 33.37 17.84 15.32
N ALA A 278 33.31 18.40 14.11
CA ALA A 278 34.43 18.46 13.19
C ALA A 278 35.66 19.16 13.79
N ASN A 279 35.43 20.22 14.57
CA ASN A 279 36.48 21.04 15.16
C ASN A 279 37.01 20.53 16.51
N THR A 280 36.24 19.74 17.25
CA THR A 280 36.59 19.40 18.64
C THR A 280 36.81 17.91 18.90
N SER A 281 36.38 17.00 18.02
CA SER A 281 36.46 15.55 18.27
C SER A 281 37.88 15.05 18.51
N ASP A 282 38.88 15.67 17.88
CA ASP A 282 40.29 15.27 18.05
C ASP A 282 40.81 15.58 19.46
N ALA A 283 40.34 16.69 20.06
CA ALA A 283 40.70 17.10 21.42
C ALA A 283 39.78 16.49 22.49
N ASN A 284 38.59 16.03 22.11
CA ASN A 284 37.63 15.37 23.00
C ASN A 284 37.02 14.14 22.32
N PRO A 285 37.71 12.99 22.30
CA PRO A 285 37.25 11.78 21.60
C PRO A 285 35.96 11.18 22.18
N GLY A 286 35.58 11.54 23.41
CA GLY A 286 34.38 11.05 24.09
C GLY A 286 33.11 11.88 23.84
N ILE A 287 33.20 12.94 23.03
CA ILE A 287 32.01 13.71 22.64
C ILE A 287 31.06 12.82 21.83
N ALA A 288 29.75 12.96 22.05
CA ALA A 288 28.76 12.19 21.31
C ALA A 288 28.86 12.47 19.79
N MET A 289 28.64 11.43 18.97
CA MET A 289 28.59 11.60 17.52
C MET A 289 27.48 12.59 17.11
N PRO A 290 27.62 13.33 16.00
CA PRO A 290 26.67 14.38 15.62
C PRO A 290 25.21 13.91 15.51
N LEU A 291 24.99 12.71 14.99
CA LEU A 291 23.65 12.13 14.88
C LEU A 291 23.00 11.95 16.27
N ASP A 292 23.73 11.44 17.25
CA ASP A 292 23.21 11.20 18.60
C ASP A 292 23.01 12.52 19.38
N ALA A 293 23.90 13.50 19.19
CA ALA A 293 23.70 14.85 19.69
C ALA A 293 22.47 15.53 19.07
N LEU A 294 22.24 15.32 17.77
CA LEU A 294 21.08 15.84 17.06
C LEU A 294 19.79 15.11 17.47
N ARG A 295 19.82 13.80 17.74
CA ARG A 295 18.70 13.06 18.35
C ARG A 295 18.34 13.65 19.71
N SER A 296 19.33 13.86 20.58
CA SER A 296 19.12 14.46 21.91
C SER A 296 18.47 15.84 21.80
N LEU A 297 19.02 16.71 20.93
CA LEU A 297 18.47 18.02 20.68
C LEU A 297 17.04 17.90 20.17
N LEU A 298 16.80 17.23 19.05
CA LEU A 298 15.51 17.20 18.37
C LEU A 298 14.41 16.54 19.19
N ARG A 299 14.72 15.54 20.05
CA ARG A 299 13.71 14.84 20.87
C ARG A 299 13.44 15.54 22.20
N SER A 300 14.49 15.90 22.92
CA SER A 300 14.40 16.40 24.29
C SER A 300 14.52 17.93 24.41
N GLY A 301 15.06 18.59 23.38
CA GLY A 301 15.43 20.01 23.44
C GLY A 301 16.78 20.25 24.13
N THR A 302 17.49 19.20 24.54
CA THR A 302 18.75 19.30 25.28
C THR A 302 19.93 18.94 24.39
N LEU A 303 21.00 19.72 24.46
CA LEU A 303 22.26 19.41 23.78
C LEU A 303 23.06 18.43 24.63
N SER A 304 23.66 17.43 23.98
CA SER A 304 24.59 16.50 24.63
C SER A 304 25.85 17.22 25.13
N THR A 305 26.49 16.64 26.15
CA THR A 305 27.74 17.16 26.70
C THR A 305 28.79 17.39 25.61
N GLY A 306 29.42 18.57 25.62
CA GLY A 306 30.37 19.02 24.60
C GLY A 306 29.78 19.92 23.49
N TYR A 307 28.45 19.99 23.40
CA TYR A 307 27.71 20.82 22.42
C TYR A 307 26.98 22.01 23.05
N GLU A 308 27.11 22.27 24.35
CA GLU A 308 26.27 23.20 25.12
C GLU A 308 26.24 24.63 24.55
N THR A 309 27.32 25.06 23.90
CA THR A 309 27.44 26.38 23.25
C THR A 309 27.55 26.29 21.73
N ALA A 310 27.33 25.11 21.16
CA ALA A 310 27.53 24.85 19.73
C ALA A 310 26.39 25.44 18.89
N VAL A 311 25.17 25.44 19.43
CA VAL A 311 23.97 25.86 18.70
C VAL A 311 23.33 27.09 19.37
N GLY A 312 23.03 28.11 18.57
CA GLY A 312 22.33 29.30 19.06
C GLY A 312 20.89 29.01 19.48
N THR A 313 20.38 29.71 20.50
CA THR A 313 19.01 29.53 21.03
C THR A 313 17.93 29.65 19.96
N THR A 314 18.08 30.58 19.00
CA THR A 314 17.15 30.74 17.88
C THR A 314 17.09 29.50 17.00
N ASP A 315 18.24 28.91 16.66
CA ASP A 315 18.30 27.72 15.82
C ASP A 315 17.81 26.47 16.56
N ILE A 316 18.07 26.36 17.87
CA ILE A 316 17.46 25.34 18.74
C ILE A 316 15.93 25.42 18.68
N ASN A 317 15.37 26.62 18.88
CA ASN A 317 13.93 26.84 18.87
C ASN A 317 13.32 26.55 17.49
N ASN A 318 13.97 27.00 16.41
CA ASN A 318 13.50 26.73 15.05
C ASN A 318 13.48 25.23 14.75
N ALA A 319 14.56 24.52 15.05
CA ALA A 319 14.64 23.08 14.82
C ALA A 319 13.61 22.32 15.65
N ARG A 320 13.43 22.68 16.93
CA ARG A 320 12.44 22.05 17.83
C ARG A 320 11.01 22.32 17.42
N ASN A 321 10.69 23.56 17.03
CA ASN A 321 9.36 23.90 16.56
C ASN A 321 9.03 23.13 15.29
N ALA A 322 9.97 23.04 14.34
CA ALA A 322 9.78 22.29 13.10
C ALA A 322 9.57 20.79 13.36
N TYR A 323 10.37 20.20 14.26
CA TYR A 323 10.22 18.82 14.71
C TYR A 323 8.83 18.58 15.32
N ASN A 324 8.45 19.37 16.32
CA ASN A 324 7.16 19.24 17.01
C ASN A 324 5.96 19.47 16.08
N GLN A 325 6.09 20.36 15.09
CA GLN A 325 5.07 20.57 14.06
C GLN A 325 4.86 19.34 13.18
N ALA A 326 5.94 18.68 12.74
CA ALA A 326 5.81 17.43 11.99
C ALA A 326 5.18 16.32 12.83
N ILE A 327 5.59 16.17 14.09
CA ILE A 327 4.96 15.19 15.00
C ILE A 327 3.46 15.47 15.18
N SER A 328 3.07 16.75 15.29
CA SER A 328 1.64 17.13 15.41
C SER A 328 0.85 16.91 14.11
N ALA A 329 1.53 16.89 12.97
CA ALA A 329 0.97 16.67 11.64
C ALA A 329 1.15 15.23 11.14
N ILE A 330 1.40 14.25 12.03
CA ILE A 330 1.62 12.84 11.67
C ILE A 330 0.48 12.24 10.83
N ALA A 331 -0.75 12.77 10.95
CA ALA A 331 -1.88 12.37 10.10
C ALA A 331 -1.61 12.57 8.60
N ASP A 332 -0.76 13.54 8.22
CA ASP A 332 -0.35 13.76 6.83
C ASP A 332 0.57 12.65 6.29
N SER A 333 1.04 11.74 7.16
CA SER A 333 1.78 10.54 6.79
C SER A 333 0.87 9.32 6.51
N TYR A 334 -0.45 9.49 6.59
CA TYR A 334 -1.42 8.43 6.30
C TYR A 334 -2.11 8.68 4.96
N ARG A 335 -2.33 7.60 4.21
CA ARG A 335 -3.07 7.63 2.94
C ARG A 335 -4.54 7.95 3.18
N PRO A 336 -5.19 8.74 2.30
CA PRO A 336 -6.61 9.04 2.42
C PRO A 336 -7.44 7.78 2.17
N SER A 337 -8.26 7.42 3.16
CA SER A 337 -9.15 6.26 3.09
C SER A 337 -10.62 6.65 3.11
N GLN A 338 -11.44 5.82 2.46
CA GLN A 338 -12.90 5.95 2.46
C GLN A 338 -13.57 4.59 2.54
N SER A 339 -14.83 4.59 2.94
CA SER A 339 -15.71 3.42 2.85
C SER A 339 -16.82 3.69 1.84
N TRP A 340 -17.01 2.78 0.89
CA TRP A 340 -18.07 2.83 -0.10
C TRP A 340 -19.01 1.64 0.07
N THR A 341 -20.29 1.86 -0.18
CA THR A 341 -21.23 0.76 -0.45
C THR A 341 -21.33 0.59 -1.95
N ILE A 342 -21.07 -0.61 -2.44
CA ILE A 342 -21.02 -0.92 -3.87
C ILE A 342 -21.96 -2.08 -4.20
N GLU A 343 -22.43 -2.09 -5.43
CA GLU A 343 -23.40 -3.04 -5.95
C GLU A 343 -22.88 -3.73 -7.22
N ILE A 344 -23.18 -5.03 -7.33
CA ILE A 344 -23.06 -5.78 -8.59
C ILE A 344 -24.28 -5.47 -9.45
N VAL A 345 -24.10 -4.87 -10.64
CA VAL A 345 -25.23 -4.36 -11.45
C VAL A 345 -25.62 -5.25 -12.64
N THR A 346 -24.78 -6.20 -13.06
CA THR A 346 -25.06 -7.10 -14.18
C THR A 346 -24.56 -8.51 -13.91
N SER A 347 -25.11 -9.51 -14.63
CA SER A 347 -24.67 -10.90 -14.57
C SER A 347 -24.31 -11.42 -15.97
N PRO A 348 -23.05 -11.80 -16.24
CA PRO A 348 -21.88 -11.57 -15.38
C PRO A 348 -21.55 -10.07 -15.26
N PRO A 349 -20.93 -9.61 -14.15
CA PRO A 349 -20.47 -8.24 -14.06
C PRO A 349 -19.34 -7.96 -15.05
N SER A 350 -19.23 -6.71 -15.50
CA SER A 350 -18.04 -6.25 -16.20
C SER A 350 -16.84 -6.40 -15.26
N ALA A 351 -15.75 -6.98 -15.76
CA ALA A 351 -14.61 -7.43 -14.97
C ALA A 351 -14.12 -6.34 -13.99
N GLY A 352 -14.45 -6.49 -12.69
CA GLY A 352 -13.98 -5.62 -11.62
C GLY A 352 -14.60 -4.21 -11.58
N VAL A 353 -15.74 -4.00 -12.26
CA VAL A 353 -16.48 -2.73 -12.26
C VAL A 353 -17.76 -2.89 -11.44
N TYR A 354 -17.96 -1.98 -10.50
CA TYR A 354 -19.12 -1.98 -9.59
C TYR A 354 -19.81 -0.61 -9.61
N ARG A 355 -21.02 -0.55 -9.07
CA ARG A 355 -21.74 0.72 -8.90
C ARG A 355 -21.70 1.16 -7.44
N ARG A 356 -21.18 2.35 -7.16
CA ARG A 356 -21.28 2.97 -5.84
C ARG A 356 -22.73 3.43 -5.61
N THR A 357 -23.33 3.03 -4.49
CA THR A 357 -24.76 3.24 -4.25
C THR A 357 -25.11 4.67 -3.87
N SER A 358 -24.15 5.46 -3.37
CA SER A 358 -24.39 6.84 -2.93
C SER A 358 -24.66 7.82 -4.08
N ASP A 359 -24.09 7.56 -5.25
CA ASP A 359 -24.13 8.48 -6.41
C ASP A 359 -24.27 7.75 -7.76
N SER A 360 -24.40 6.43 -7.75
CA SER A 360 -24.48 5.58 -8.95
C SER A 360 -23.24 5.63 -9.85
N ALA A 361 -22.10 6.14 -9.35
CA ALA A 361 -20.85 6.15 -10.12
C ALA A 361 -20.34 4.72 -10.35
N SER A 362 -19.79 4.48 -11.55
CA SER A 362 -19.02 3.27 -11.82
C SER A 362 -17.63 3.40 -11.21
N ILE A 363 -17.23 2.39 -10.45
CA ILE A 363 -15.97 2.37 -9.70
C ILE A 363 -15.23 1.07 -9.96
N VAL A 364 -13.91 1.12 -9.80
CA VAL A 364 -13.02 -0.05 -9.93
C VAL A 364 -12.32 -0.30 -8.59
N LEU A 365 -12.31 -1.57 -8.18
CA LEU A 365 -11.58 -1.99 -6.99
C LEU A 365 -10.24 -2.57 -7.40
N LEU A 366 -9.19 -2.19 -6.70
CA LEU A 366 -7.82 -2.59 -6.94
C LEU A 366 -7.27 -3.32 -5.71
N ASP A 367 -6.39 -4.28 -5.95
CA ASP A 367 -5.50 -4.81 -4.94
C ASP A 367 -4.29 -3.87 -4.76
N ARG A 368 -3.44 -4.21 -3.81
CA ARG A 368 -2.22 -3.45 -3.49
C ARG A 368 -1.22 -3.30 -4.65
N TYR A 369 -1.36 -4.09 -5.70
CA TYR A 369 -0.50 -4.06 -6.88
C TYR A 369 -1.16 -3.31 -8.04
N GLY A 370 -2.30 -2.66 -7.80
CA GLY A 370 -3.07 -1.98 -8.84
C GLY A 370 -3.80 -2.94 -9.77
N LYS A 371 -3.94 -4.22 -9.42
CA LYS A 371 -4.72 -5.19 -10.22
C LYS A 371 -6.17 -5.16 -9.77
N ARG A 372 -7.09 -5.29 -10.72
CA ARG A 372 -8.53 -5.31 -10.40
C ARG A 372 -8.89 -6.48 -9.49
N ILE A 373 -9.71 -6.20 -8.47
CA ILE A 373 -10.34 -7.20 -7.62
C ILE A 373 -11.69 -7.58 -8.21
N TYR A 374 -11.92 -8.89 -8.32
CA TYR A 374 -13.16 -9.49 -8.79
C TYR A 374 -13.91 -10.13 -7.61
N LEU A 375 -14.85 -9.40 -7.02
CA LEU A 375 -15.67 -9.86 -5.89
C LEU A 375 -16.66 -10.95 -6.32
N GLU A 376 -16.99 -11.02 -7.60
CA GLU A 376 -17.87 -12.01 -8.20
C GLU A 376 -17.24 -13.39 -8.39
N GLN A 377 -15.90 -13.48 -8.40
CA GLN A 377 -15.22 -14.74 -8.71
C GLN A 377 -15.48 -15.78 -7.63
N GLY A 378 -16.15 -16.87 -8.02
CA GLY A 378 -16.36 -18.04 -7.18
C GLY A 378 -17.51 -17.94 -6.17
N LEU A 379 -18.28 -16.85 -6.13
CA LEU A 379 -19.37 -16.65 -5.15
C LEU A 379 -20.79 -16.81 -5.71
N GLY A 380 -20.97 -16.86 -7.05
CA GLY A 380 -22.30 -16.99 -7.67
C GLY A 380 -23.24 -15.81 -7.38
N LEU A 381 -22.67 -14.63 -7.22
CA LEU A 381 -23.38 -13.42 -6.81
C LEU A 381 -24.29 -12.92 -7.92
N ARG A 382 -25.52 -12.56 -7.55
CA ARG A 382 -26.52 -12.02 -8.47
C ARG A 382 -26.46 -10.49 -8.52
N PRO A 383 -26.95 -9.85 -9.59
CA PRO A 383 -27.16 -8.40 -9.59
C PRO A 383 -27.98 -7.96 -8.36
N GLY A 384 -27.65 -6.81 -7.78
CA GLY A 384 -28.22 -6.34 -6.51
C GLY A 384 -27.47 -6.81 -5.25
N THR A 385 -26.43 -7.64 -5.37
CA THR A 385 -25.53 -7.97 -4.26
C THR A 385 -24.75 -6.72 -3.82
N LEU A 386 -24.70 -6.44 -2.52
CA LEU A 386 -24.01 -5.28 -1.94
C LEU A 386 -22.79 -5.68 -1.13
N PHE A 387 -21.73 -4.86 -1.25
CA PHE A 387 -20.56 -4.89 -0.40
C PHE A 387 -20.33 -3.55 0.27
N SER A 388 -19.88 -3.58 1.52
CA SER A 388 -19.17 -2.46 2.12
C SER A 388 -17.68 -2.67 1.87
N VAL A 389 -17.06 -1.77 1.11
CA VAL A 389 -15.62 -1.78 0.83
C VAL A 389 -14.97 -0.59 1.52
N THR A 390 -13.79 -0.79 2.08
CA THR A 390 -12.95 0.26 2.66
C THR A 390 -11.57 0.12 2.06
N GLY A 391 -10.94 1.26 1.77
CA GLY A 391 -9.67 1.29 1.09
C GLY A 391 -9.13 2.69 0.88
N PHE A 392 -7.96 2.75 0.25
CA PHE A 392 -7.27 3.99 -0.08
C PHE A 392 -7.76 4.55 -1.42
N THR A 393 -7.89 5.87 -1.50
CA THR A 393 -8.51 6.59 -2.63
C THR A 393 -7.53 7.43 -3.43
N ASP A 394 -6.26 7.41 -3.05
CA ASP A 394 -5.14 8.05 -3.75
C ASP A 394 -4.61 7.21 -4.93
N THR A 395 -5.50 6.44 -5.57
CA THR A 395 -5.20 5.63 -6.75
C THR A 395 -5.53 6.40 -8.04
N ALA A 396 -4.81 6.11 -9.13
CA ALA A 396 -5.09 6.71 -10.43
C ALA A 396 -6.45 6.24 -10.95
N ASP A 397 -7.23 7.15 -11.54
CA ASP A 397 -8.51 6.81 -12.14
C ASP A 397 -8.33 5.85 -13.32
N GLU A 398 -9.33 5.01 -13.56
CA GLU A 398 -9.31 4.09 -14.70
C GLU A 398 -10.40 4.49 -15.70
N ASN A 399 -10.01 5.10 -16.82
CA ASN A 399 -10.94 5.60 -17.84
C ASN A 399 -12.02 6.54 -17.28
N GLY A 400 -11.66 7.42 -16.32
CA GLY A 400 -12.59 8.32 -15.65
C GLY A 400 -13.47 7.67 -14.58
N MET A 401 -13.22 6.41 -14.21
CA MET A 401 -13.85 5.76 -13.06
C MET A 401 -12.97 5.92 -11.82
N ASP A 402 -13.61 6.26 -10.69
CA ASP A 402 -12.94 6.28 -9.40
C ASP A 402 -12.38 4.89 -9.08
N THR A 403 -11.17 4.85 -8.55
CA THR A 403 -10.49 3.62 -8.12
C THR A 403 -10.30 3.62 -6.61
N MET A 404 -10.24 2.42 -6.03
CA MET A 404 -9.88 2.24 -4.62
C MET A 404 -9.00 1.01 -4.45
N GLU A 405 -7.87 1.18 -3.75
CA GLU A 405 -7.09 0.06 -3.24
C GLU A 405 -7.77 -0.51 -1.99
N VAL A 406 -8.38 -1.68 -2.10
CA VAL A 406 -9.24 -2.25 -1.06
C VAL A 406 -8.41 -2.87 0.05
N THR A 407 -8.67 -2.44 1.29
CA THR A 407 -8.11 -3.04 2.51
C THR A 407 -9.12 -3.95 3.22
N LEU A 408 -10.42 -3.72 3.01
CA LEU A 408 -11.49 -4.53 3.55
C LEU A 408 -12.69 -4.56 2.59
N ALA A 409 -13.22 -5.75 2.33
CA ALA A 409 -14.50 -5.94 1.65
C ALA A 409 -15.39 -6.86 2.48
N SER A 410 -16.61 -6.43 2.75
CA SER A 410 -17.60 -7.20 3.51
C SER A 410 -18.89 -7.32 2.70
N LEU A 411 -19.33 -8.56 2.45
CA LEU A 411 -20.63 -8.83 1.85
C LEU A 411 -21.73 -8.39 2.84
N THR A 412 -22.50 -7.37 2.47
CA THR A 412 -23.56 -6.83 3.33
C THR A 412 -24.92 -7.37 2.95
N PHE A 413 -25.14 -7.70 1.68
CA PHE A 413 -26.42 -8.20 1.18
C PHE A 413 -26.25 -9.07 -0.06
N ALA A 414 -27.03 -10.17 -0.15
CA ALA A 414 -27.11 -11.03 -1.34
C ALA A 414 -28.58 -11.46 -1.59
N PRO A 415 -29.13 -11.26 -2.79
CA PRO A 415 -30.50 -11.69 -3.14
C PRO A 415 -30.66 -13.22 -3.26
N SER A 416 -31.87 -13.78 -3.02
CA SER A 416 -32.20 -15.22 -3.15
C SER A 416 -33.63 -15.49 -3.66
N SER A 417 -33.79 -16.50 -4.54
CA SER A 417 -35.06 -16.84 -5.24
C SER A 417 -36.16 -17.40 -4.34
N SER A 418 -37.41 -17.00 -4.61
CA SER A 418 -38.65 -17.60 -4.08
C SER A 418 -39.56 -18.09 -5.21
N ASP A 419 -40.63 -18.84 -4.91
CA ASP A 419 -41.42 -19.55 -5.94
C ASP A 419 -42.14 -18.64 -6.95
N ASN A 420 -42.38 -17.37 -6.58
CA ASN A 420 -42.88 -16.32 -7.46
C ASN A 420 -41.81 -15.23 -7.75
N ASP A 421 -40.55 -15.46 -7.38
CA ASP A 421 -39.40 -14.57 -7.57
C ASP A 421 -38.23 -15.45 -8.02
N SER A 422 -38.29 -15.88 -9.29
CA SER A 422 -37.39 -16.92 -9.81
C SER A 422 -35.93 -16.45 -9.81
N ASP A 423 -35.71 -15.13 -9.90
CA ASP A 423 -34.39 -14.52 -9.91
C ASP A 423 -33.92 -14.01 -8.54
N GLY A 424 -34.77 -14.08 -7.53
CA GLY A 424 -34.40 -13.88 -6.13
C GLY A 424 -34.14 -12.48 -5.71
N ASN A 425 -34.61 -11.52 -6.48
CA ASN A 425 -34.39 -10.12 -6.20
C ASN A 425 -35.39 -9.56 -5.17
N LEU A 426 -36.20 -10.39 -4.50
CA LEU A 426 -37.25 -9.99 -3.55
C LEU A 426 -38.42 -9.23 -4.19
N LEU A 427 -38.54 -9.25 -5.52
CA LEU A 427 -39.71 -8.77 -6.25
C LEU A 427 -40.42 -9.97 -6.85
N ASP A 428 -41.74 -9.92 -6.85
CA ASP A 428 -42.54 -10.95 -7.50
C ASP A 428 -42.42 -10.82 -9.03
N ASP A 429 -42.03 -11.89 -9.71
CA ASP A 429 -41.84 -12.01 -11.15
C ASP A 429 -43.07 -11.50 -11.94
N ASP A 430 -44.29 -11.81 -11.47
CA ASP A 430 -45.52 -11.41 -12.16
C ASP A 430 -45.81 -9.93 -11.93
N TRP A 431 -45.50 -9.40 -10.74
CA TRP A 431 -45.52 -7.96 -10.48
C TRP A 431 -44.52 -7.22 -11.37
N GLU A 432 -43.30 -7.72 -11.49
CA GLU A 432 -42.27 -7.15 -12.36
C GLU A 432 -42.68 -7.16 -13.82
N ARG A 433 -43.17 -8.30 -14.33
CA ARG A 433 -43.70 -8.41 -15.70
C ARG A 433 -44.87 -7.46 -15.93
N TYR A 434 -45.75 -7.28 -14.94
CA TYR A 434 -46.91 -6.39 -15.05
C TYR A 434 -46.50 -4.92 -15.18
N PHE A 435 -45.52 -4.46 -14.39
CA PHE A 435 -45.12 -3.05 -14.37
C PHE A 435 -44.03 -2.70 -15.41
N TYR A 436 -43.15 -3.64 -15.73
CA TYR A 436 -41.92 -3.40 -16.50
C TYR A 436 -41.77 -4.29 -17.75
N GLY A 437 -42.64 -5.29 -17.94
CA GLY A 437 -42.59 -6.19 -19.10
C GLY A 437 -41.46 -7.23 -19.08
N SER A 438 -40.64 -7.25 -18.02
CA SER A 438 -39.58 -8.23 -17.79
C SER A 438 -39.31 -8.41 -16.28
N THR A 439 -38.81 -9.58 -15.89
CA THR A 439 -38.27 -9.80 -14.53
C THR A 439 -36.87 -9.20 -14.40
N GLY A 440 -36.29 -9.23 -13.20
CA GLY A 440 -34.92 -8.79 -12.93
C GLY A 440 -34.76 -7.30 -12.64
N GLN A 441 -35.85 -6.66 -12.20
CA GLN A 441 -35.80 -5.29 -11.70
C GLN A 441 -34.96 -5.23 -10.42
N LEU A 442 -34.41 -4.05 -10.14
CA LEU A 442 -33.55 -3.89 -8.98
C LEU A 442 -34.40 -3.45 -7.76
N PRO A 443 -34.62 -4.33 -6.76
CA PRO A 443 -35.44 -4.03 -5.57
C PRO A 443 -34.99 -2.77 -4.82
N PHE A 444 -33.69 -2.50 -4.78
CA PHE A 444 -33.13 -1.37 -4.03
C PHE A 444 -32.94 -0.11 -4.88
N SER A 445 -33.33 -0.13 -6.15
CA SER A 445 -33.31 1.07 -7.00
C SER A 445 -34.28 2.13 -6.50
N THR A 446 -33.99 3.39 -6.78
CA THR A 446 -34.84 4.54 -6.45
C THR A 446 -35.46 5.11 -7.73
N PRO A 447 -36.55 4.51 -8.25
CA PRO A 447 -37.05 4.80 -9.60
C PRO A 447 -37.43 6.27 -9.85
N HIS A 448 -37.67 7.05 -8.80
CA HIS A 448 -38.05 8.47 -8.87
C HIS A 448 -37.05 9.42 -8.19
N GLY A 449 -35.88 8.94 -7.76
CA GLY A 449 -34.90 9.74 -7.01
C GLY A 449 -35.38 10.23 -5.63
N SER A 450 -36.54 9.77 -5.16
CA SER A 450 -37.19 10.19 -3.91
C SER A 450 -36.71 9.45 -2.66
N GLY A 451 -35.70 8.58 -2.79
CA GLY A 451 -35.14 7.78 -1.71
C GLY A 451 -35.92 6.49 -1.40
N TYR A 452 -37.16 6.33 -1.86
CA TYR A 452 -37.92 5.09 -1.71
C TYR A 452 -37.41 4.01 -2.66
N GLN A 453 -37.14 2.83 -2.10
CA GLN A 453 -36.68 1.66 -2.84
C GLN A 453 -37.84 1.02 -3.60
N LEU A 454 -37.58 0.46 -4.79
CA LEU A 454 -38.58 -0.25 -5.59
C LEU A 454 -39.29 -1.36 -4.80
N LEU A 455 -38.54 -2.06 -3.94
CA LEU A 455 -39.06 -3.05 -3.01
C LEU A 455 -40.07 -2.45 -2.03
N GLN A 456 -39.88 -1.21 -1.58
CA GLN A 456 -40.85 -0.54 -0.72
C GLN A 456 -42.16 -0.26 -1.45
N TYR A 457 -42.10 0.17 -2.72
CA TYR A 457 -43.31 0.32 -3.55
C TYR A 457 -44.08 -1.00 -3.71
N PHE A 458 -43.35 -2.09 -3.95
CA PHE A 458 -43.93 -3.42 -4.03
C PHE A 458 -44.63 -3.83 -2.73
N LEU A 459 -43.93 -3.76 -1.59
CA LEU A 459 -44.43 -4.19 -0.28
C LEU A 459 -45.58 -3.31 0.23
N ASP A 460 -45.61 -2.03 -0.14
CA ASP A 460 -46.68 -1.10 0.22
C ASP A 460 -47.85 -1.11 -0.78
N GLY A 461 -47.77 -1.94 -1.84
CA GLY A 461 -48.82 -2.11 -2.83
C GLY A 461 -49.06 -0.86 -3.69
N ILE A 462 -48.04 -0.02 -3.87
CA ILE A 462 -48.13 1.23 -4.62
C ILE A 462 -47.64 1.01 -6.05
N ASP A 463 -48.43 1.44 -7.04
CA ASP A 463 -48.01 1.42 -8.45
C ASP A 463 -46.75 2.28 -8.61
N PRO A 464 -45.60 1.69 -8.96
CA PRO A 464 -44.32 2.39 -9.06
C PRO A 464 -44.28 3.39 -10.23
N ARG A 465 -45.32 3.49 -11.07
CA ARG A 465 -45.44 4.47 -12.17
C ARG A 465 -46.41 5.60 -11.85
N SER A 466 -47.19 5.48 -10.78
CA SER A 466 -48.31 6.39 -10.48
C SER A 466 -47.89 7.78 -9.99
N GLY A 467 -46.60 7.99 -9.71
CA GLY A 467 -46.09 9.23 -9.11
C GLY A 467 -46.48 9.40 -7.63
N VAL A 468 -47.20 8.45 -7.05
CA VAL A 468 -47.55 8.41 -5.62
C VAL A 468 -46.42 7.72 -4.85
N SER A 469 -45.94 8.34 -3.78
CA SER A 469 -44.92 7.72 -2.90
C SER A 469 -45.56 6.88 -1.79
N PRO A 470 -44.86 5.85 -1.28
CA PRO A 470 -45.29 5.10 -0.11
C PRO A 470 -45.49 5.98 1.12
N ALA A 471 -46.33 5.52 2.05
CA ALA A 471 -46.63 6.26 3.27
C ALA A 471 -45.49 6.14 4.29
N GLY A 472 -45.13 7.24 4.95
CA GLY A 472 -44.00 7.29 5.88
C GLY A 472 -42.67 7.56 5.19
N PRO A 473 -41.54 7.66 5.93
CA PRO A 473 -40.24 7.93 5.32
C PRO A 473 -39.71 6.73 4.51
N PRO A 474 -38.75 6.94 3.59
CA PRO A 474 -38.03 5.85 2.95
C PRO A 474 -37.35 4.93 3.96
N VAL A 475 -37.40 3.63 3.71
CA VAL A 475 -36.87 2.61 4.61
C VAL A 475 -35.84 1.73 3.88
N ALA A 476 -34.74 1.41 4.55
CA ALA A 476 -33.73 0.49 4.04
C ALA A 476 -34.17 -0.97 4.26
N LEU A 477 -34.60 -1.67 3.20
CA LEU A 477 -35.21 -3.00 3.28
C LEU A 477 -34.21 -4.16 3.16
N GLY A 478 -32.98 -3.98 3.67
CA GLY A 478 -31.96 -5.03 3.79
C GLY A 478 -31.39 -5.09 5.22
N PRO A 479 -30.88 -6.25 5.70
CA PRO A 479 -30.24 -6.35 7.01
C PRO A 479 -29.09 -5.36 7.16
N GLN A 480 -29.06 -4.66 8.29
CA GLN A 480 -28.02 -3.70 8.64
C GLN A 480 -27.28 -4.15 9.89
N SER A 481 -26.06 -3.66 10.09
CA SER A 481 -25.32 -3.79 11.37
C SER A 481 -25.16 -5.24 11.86
N ALA A 482 -24.84 -6.18 10.97
CA ALA A 482 -24.64 -7.57 11.33
C ALA A 482 -23.43 -7.74 12.27
N ALA A 483 -23.62 -8.38 13.42
CA ALA A 483 -22.60 -8.63 14.41
C ALA A 483 -22.69 -10.07 14.95
N LEU A 484 -21.61 -10.84 14.77
CA LEU A 484 -21.50 -12.21 15.31
C LEU A 484 -20.83 -12.18 16.69
N GLN A 485 -21.46 -12.82 17.67
CA GLN A 485 -20.97 -12.89 19.04
C GLN A 485 -21.01 -14.34 19.54
N ARG A 486 -20.08 -14.69 20.44
CA ARG A 486 -20.14 -15.99 21.12
C ARG A 486 -21.32 -16.00 22.10
N ALA A 487 -22.14 -17.04 22.06
CA ALA A 487 -23.26 -17.19 22.98
C ALA A 487 -22.76 -17.59 24.37
N THR A 488 -23.37 -17.02 25.42
CA THR A 488 -23.12 -17.38 26.83
C THR A 488 -24.15 -18.37 27.38
N THR A 489 -25.20 -18.66 26.60
CA THR A 489 -26.27 -19.60 26.96
C THR A 489 -25.89 -21.05 26.61
N PRO A 490 -26.04 -22.02 27.54
CA PRO A 490 -25.78 -23.42 27.25
C PRO A 490 -26.58 -23.94 26.04
N GLY A 491 -25.91 -24.68 25.14
CA GLY A 491 -26.51 -25.24 23.93
C GLY A 491 -26.46 -24.34 22.70
N HIS A 492 -26.03 -23.08 22.85
CA HIS A 492 -25.80 -22.15 21.74
C HIS A 492 -24.29 -21.89 21.57
N ALA A 493 -23.82 -21.85 20.33
CA ALA A 493 -22.42 -21.49 20.03
C ALA A 493 -22.26 -19.99 19.79
N PHE A 494 -23.13 -19.42 18.95
CA PHE A 494 -23.04 -18.03 18.51
C PHE A 494 -24.41 -17.38 18.40
N LEU A 495 -24.43 -16.05 18.48
CA LEU A 495 -25.57 -15.19 18.21
C LEU A 495 -25.17 -14.24 17.08
N LEU A 496 -26.00 -14.13 16.05
CA LEU A 496 -25.84 -13.15 14.98
C LEU A 496 -26.94 -12.09 15.11
N ASP A 497 -26.55 -10.90 15.53
CA ASP A 497 -27.44 -9.76 15.68
C ASP A 497 -27.43 -8.91 14.40
N PHE A 498 -28.59 -8.43 13.98
CA PHE A 498 -28.73 -7.52 12.84
C PHE A 498 -29.95 -6.63 13.02
N SER A 499 -30.03 -5.54 12.26
CA SER A 499 -31.16 -4.63 12.25
C SER A 499 -31.96 -4.76 10.95
N PHE A 500 -33.28 -4.86 11.05
CA PHE A 500 -34.21 -4.86 9.94
C PHE A 500 -35.48 -4.06 10.32
N PRO A 501 -36.08 -3.29 9.39
CA PRO A 501 -37.27 -2.51 9.69
C PRO A 501 -38.45 -3.35 10.20
N ALA A 502 -38.85 -3.12 11.45
CA ALA A 502 -39.89 -3.92 12.11
C ALA A 502 -41.25 -3.86 11.40
N ALA A 503 -41.56 -2.73 10.76
CA ALA A 503 -42.81 -2.52 10.03
C ALA A 503 -43.01 -3.51 8.86
N TYR A 504 -41.91 -3.97 8.25
CA TYR A 504 -41.94 -4.88 7.11
C TYR A 504 -41.69 -6.33 7.50
N ARG A 505 -41.35 -6.61 8.77
CA ARG A 505 -41.01 -7.94 9.30
C ARG A 505 -42.01 -9.03 8.88
N SER A 506 -43.31 -8.73 8.90
CA SER A 506 -44.34 -9.73 8.64
C SER A 506 -44.31 -10.27 7.21
N GLN A 507 -43.72 -9.52 6.28
CA GLN A 507 -43.62 -9.82 4.86
C GLN A 507 -42.37 -10.64 4.52
N PHE A 508 -41.51 -10.95 5.50
CA PHE A 508 -40.27 -11.68 5.28
C PHE A 508 -40.11 -12.89 6.21
N ASP A 509 -39.52 -13.93 5.66
CA ASP A 509 -38.86 -15.00 6.39
C ASP A 509 -37.35 -14.79 6.39
N PHE A 510 -36.74 -14.96 7.56
CA PHE A 510 -35.31 -14.85 7.76
C PHE A 510 -34.73 -16.24 7.96
N VAL A 511 -33.84 -16.67 7.07
CA VAL A 511 -33.19 -17.96 7.13
C VAL A 511 -31.71 -17.74 7.40
N LEU A 512 -31.19 -18.38 8.45
CA LEU A 512 -29.75 -18.44 8.67
C LEU A 512 -29.16 -19.59 7.87
N GLU A 513 -28.18 -19.30 7.03
CA GLU A 513 -27.44 -20.30 6.28
C GLU A 513 -25.96 -20.31 6.70
N SER A 514 -25.32 -21.47 6.54
CA SER A 514 -23.89 -21.63 6.79
C SER A 514 -23.19 -22.42 5.68
N SER A 515 -21.88 -22.21 5.56
CA SER A 515 -21.01 -23.06 4.76
C SER A 515 -19.60 -23.14 5.32
N SER A 516 -18.90 -24.24 5.04
CA SER A 516 -17.46 -24.37 5.26
C SER A 516 -16.62 -23.85 4.09
N SER A 517 -17.25 -23.52 2.96
CA SER A 517 -16.58 -22.94 1.79
C SER A 517 -17.42 -21.82 1.17
N LEU A 518 -16.76 -20.95 0.41
CA LEU A 518 -17.41 -19.86 -0.31
C LEU A 518 -17.90 -20.26 -1.72
N THR A 519 -17.92 -21.55 -2.05
CA THR A 519 -18.29 -22.04 -3.40
C THR A 519 -19.79 -21.81 -3.71
N PRO A 520 -20.21 -21.54 -4.96
CA PRO A 520 -21.62 -21.32 -5.27
C PRO A 520 -22.45 -22.57 -4.95
N GLY A 521 -23.59 -22.37 -4.27
CA GLY A 521 -24.45 -23.48 -3.82
C GLY A 521 -23.97 -24.22 -2.57
N SER A 522 -22.85 -23.81 -1.96
CA SER A 522 -22.32 -24.45 -0.75
C SER A 522 -23.06 -24.08 0.54
N PHE A 523 -23.86 -23.01 0.51
CA PHE A 523 -24.62 -22.53 1.67
C PHE A 523 -25.89 -23.34 1.85
N THR A 524 -26.10 -23.80 3.09
CA THR A 524 -27.27 -24.58 3.47
C THR A 524 -27.85 -24.02 4.77
N ALA A 525 -29.17 -24.18 4.96
CA ALA A 525 -29.85 -23.71 6.15
C ALA A 525 -29.25 -24.36 7.42
N VAL A 526 -28.99 -23.53 8.44
CA VAL A 526 -28.46 -23.98 9.73
C VAL A 526 -29.55 -24.72 10.49
N ALA A 527 -29.44 -26.04 10.57
CA ALA A 527 -30.40 -26.88 11.27
C ALA A 527 -30.55 -26.48 12.75
N GLY A 528 -31.80 -26.26 13.18
CA GLY A 528 -32.12 -25.85 14.56
C GLY A 528 -31.82 -24.39 14.89
N SER A 529 -31.39 -23.58 13.91
CA SER A 529 -31.30 -22.13 14.10
C SER A 529 -32.67 -21.48 14.17
N THR A 530 -32.75 -20.36 14.89
CA THR A 530 -33.97 -19.54 14.98
C THR A 530 -33.62 -18.08 14.78
N VAL A 531 -34.44 -17.35 14.03
CA VAL A 531 -34.33 -15.90 13.89
C VAL A 531 -35.51 -15.23 14.59
N SER A 532 -35.22 -14.42 15.59
CA SER A 532 -36.24 -13.82 16.46
C SER A 532 -36.04 -12.31 16.57
N LEU A 533 -37.14 -11.59 16.79
CA LEU A 533 -37.08 -10.16 17.08
C LEU A 533 -36.65 -9.96 18.53
N VAL A 534 -35.65 -9.11 18.77
CA VAL A 534 -35.18 -8.75 20.11
C VAL A 534 -35.93 -7.54 20.62
N SER A 535 -35.87 -6.42 19.89
CA SER A 535 -36.61 -5.19 20.20
C SER A 535 -36.55 -4.21 19.02
N GLY A 536 -37.60 -3.39 18.82
CA GLY A 536 -37.61 -2.39 17.75
C GLY A 536 -37.26 -3.01 16.40
N ASN A 537 -36.19 -2.54 15.77
CA ASN A 537 -35.65 -3.07 14.50
C ASN A 537 -34.58 -4.15 14.68
N GLN A 538 -34.24 -4.59 15.90
CA GLN A 538 -33.17 -5.56 16.13
C GLN A 538 -33.67 -6.99 16.12
N PHE A 539 -32.96 -7.84 15.38
CA PHE A 539 -33.18 -9.27 15.23
C PHE A 539 -31.93 -10.05 15.64
N ARG A 540 -32.16 -11.28 16.08
CA ARG A 540 -31.12 -12.21 16.51
C ARG A 540 -31.35 -13.58 15.90
N ALA A 541 -30.34 -14.06 15.19
CA ALA A 541 -30.25 -15.46 14.79
C ALA A 541 -29.41 -16.25 15.81
N THR A 542 -29.98 -17.32 16.34
CA THR A 542 -29.31 -18.20 17.32
C THR A 542 -28.70 -19.40 16.61
N ILE A 543 -27.40 -19.61 16.77
CA ILE A 543 -26.67 -20.74 16.19
C ILE A 543 -26.48 -21.81 17.28
N PRO A 544 -27.09 -23.01 17.15
CA PRO A 544 -26.93 -24.06 18.14
C PRO A 544 -25.51 -24.64 18.11
N SER A 545 -25.03 -25.11 19.26
CA SER A 545 -23.68 -25.70 19.36
C SER A 545 -23.49 -26.93 18.45
N THR A 546 -24.58 -27.65 18.16
CA THR A 546 -24.59 -28.79 17.24
C THR A 546 -24.35 -28.40 15.78
N ALA A 547 -24.51 -27.14 15.41
CA ALA A 547 -24.31 -26.64 14.05
C ALA A 547 -22.98 -25.88 13.86
N ALA A 548 -22.20 -25.68 14.92
CA ALA A 548 -20.92 -24.97 14.90
C ALA A 548 -19.75 -25.92 15.21
N THR A 549 -19.63 -27.00 14.42
CA THR A 549 -18.69 -28.11 14.68
C THR A 549 -17.35 -28.00 13.93
N ALA A 550 -17.27 -27.13 12.91
CA ALA A 550 -16.05 -26.91 12.14
C ALA A 550 -15.14 -25.85 12.78
N SER A 551 -13.85 -25.91 12.48
CA SER A 551 -12.85 -24.91 12.91
C SER A 551 -13.07 -23.54 12.29
N SER A 552 -13.71 -23.48 11.11
CA SER A 552 -14.14 -22.26 10.44
C SER A 552 -15.46 -22.49 9.69
N THR A 553 -16.39 -21.54 9.82
CA THR A 553 -17.71 -21.57 9.18
C THR A 553 -18.13 -20.15 8.81
N PHE A 554 -18.63 -19.97 7.59
CA PHE A 554 -19.25 -18.73 7.13
C PHE A 554 -20.75 -18.76 7.41
N TYR A 555 -21.33 -17.63 7.81
CA TYR A 555 -22.77 -17.49 8.09
C TYR A 555 -23.35 -16.33 7.28
N ARG A 556 -24.58 -16.48 6.80
CA ARG A 556 -25.34 -15.39 6.16
C ARG A 556 -26.81 -15.43 6.55
N ILE A 557 -27.44 -14.26 6.57
CA ILE A 557 -28.90 -14.12 6.67
C ILE A 557 -29.47 -14.00 5.26
N VAL A 558 -30.40 -14.88 4.94
CA VAL A 558 -31.17 -14.88 3.70
C VAL A 558 -32.58 -14.39 4.01
N LEU A 559 -33.08 -13.49 3.16
CA LEU A 559 -34.45 -12.99 3.22
C LEU A 559 -35.25 -13.67 2.12
N ARG A 560 -36.47 -14.04 2.46
CA ARG A 560 -37.47 -14.52 1.51
C ARG A 560 -38.76 -13.79 1.76
N LEU A 561 -39.52 -13.49 0.71
CA LEU A 561 -40.89 -13.01 0.88
C LEU A 561 -41.73 -14.10 1.55
N ARG A 562 -42.48 -13.73 2.57
CA ARG A 562 -43.43 -14.62 3.22
C ARG A 562 -44.70 -14.68 2.36
N GLN A 563 -45.12 -15.90 2.01
CA GLN A 563 -46.38 -16.16 1.30
C GLN A 563 -47.60 -15.89 2.17
#